data_AF-A0AAV8G566-F1
#
_entry.id   AF-A0AAV8G566-F1
#
_cell.length_a   1.000
_cell.length_b   1.000
_cell.length_c   1.000
_cell.angle_alpha   90.00
_cell.angle_beta   90.00
_cell.angle_gamma   90.00
#
_symmetry.space_group_name_H-M   'P 1'
#
loop_
_entity.id
_entity.type
_entity.pdbx_description
1 polymer ?
#
loop_
_entity_poly.entity_id
_entity_poly.type
_entity_poly.pdbx_seq_one_letter_code
_entity_poly.pdbx_strand_id
1 'polypeptide(L)'
;MAALTLLIFSLLVSTTIAIEDFQSTQCTDKEERPAFQALPLQLNADRKQFYFHVYFHEIFTGSKSTTTAAVSPNSDFPNFGEIGIMDVPLWGYINGTNLIARLQGAAIQSDQKTFGWHLSFNIEFELPA
;
A
#
# COMPACT_ATOMS: atom_id res chain seq x y z
N MET A 1 27.49 47.79 15.64
CA MET A 1 28.19 46.52 15.33
C MET A 1 27.59 45.38 16.16
N ALA A 2 26.34 45.01 15.90
CA ALA A 2 25.65 43.91 16.61
C ALA A 2 24.74 43.09 15.69
N ALA A 3 24.31 43.65 14.55
CA ALA A 3 23.44 42.96 13.60
C ALA A 3 24.16 41.96 12.67
N LEU A 4 25.48 42.10 12.47
CA LEU A 4 26.25 41.22 11.57
C LEU A 4 26.70 39.91 12.25
N THR A 5 26.78 39.90 13.59
CA THR A 5 27.21 38.72 14.36
C THR A 5 26.07 37.72 14.57
N LEU A 6 24.81 38.17 14.55
CA LEU A 6 23.64 37.28 14.72
C LEU A 6 23.32 36.45 13.46
N LEU A 7 23.63 36.98 12.27
CA LEU A 7 23.35 36.33 10.98
C LEU A 7 24.31 35.18 10.68
N ILE A 8 25.52 35.20 11.26
CA ILE A 8 26.50 34.13 11.13
C ILE A 8 26.17 32.96 12.09
N PHE A 9 25.50 33.23 13.22
CA PHE A 9 25.07 32.18 14.15
C PHE A 9 23.81 31.43 13.69
N SER A 10 22.94 32.03 12.87
CA SER A 10 21.74 31.32 12.36
C SER A 10 22.02 30.40 11.17
N LEU A 11 23.13 30.59 10.44
CA LEU A 11 23.52 29.70 9.34
C LEU A 11 24.32 28.47 9.80
N LEU A 12 24.86 28.47 11.02
CA LEU A 12 25.67 27.36 11.55
C LEU A 12 24.88 26.29 12.32
N VAL A 13 23.57 26.46 12.51
CA VAL A 13 22.73 25.50 13.25
C VAL A 13 21.93 24.57 12.31
N SER A 14 22.01 24.72 10.99
CA SER A 14 21.12 24.01 10.05
C SER A 14 21.70 22.76 9.36
N THR A 15 22.85 22.23 9.77
CA THR A 15 23.37 20.98 9.18
C THR A 15 24.03 20.08 10.22
N THR A 16 23.20 19.52 11.11
CA THR A 16 23.49 18.19 11.66
C THR A 16 22.27 17.34 11.38
N ILE A 17 22.25 16.75 10.18
CA ILE A 17 21.45 15.55 9.94
C ILE A 17 22.13 14.48 10.79
N ALA A 18 21.53 14.15 11.92
CA ALA A 18 21.83 12.91 12.60
C ALA A 18 21.42 11.79 11.63
N ILE A 19 22.41 11.29 10.89
CA ILE A 19 22.34 9.97 10.29
C ILE A 19 22.35 9.05 11.51
N GLU A 20 21.16 8.66 11.99
CA GLU A 20 21.09 7.45 12.78
C GLU A 20 21.69 6.36 11.91
N ASP A 21 22.73 5.71 12.45
CA ASP A 21 23.41 4.60 11.81
C ASP A 21 22.36 3.59 11.36
N PHE A 22 21.98 3.66 10.08
CA PHE A 22 21.54 2.49 9.36
C PHE A 22 22.74 1.58 9.42
N GLN A 23 22.77 0.72 10.44
CA GLN A 23 23.62 -0.44 10.41
C GLN A 23 23.20 -1.15 9.14
N SER A 24 24.03 -0.99 8.11
CA SER A 24 24.13 -1.94 7.04
C SER A 24 24.35 -3.27 7.74
N THR A 25 23.26 -3.99 7.96
CA THR A 25 23.33 -5.43 8.07
C THR A 25 24.00 -5.81 6.76
N GLN A 26 25.30 -6.09 6.83
CA GLN A 26 25.98 -6.73 5.72
C GLN A 26 25.09 -7.92 5.37
N CYS A 27 24.57 -7.93 4.14
CA CYS A 27 24.02 -9.13 3.58
C CYS A 27 25.24 -10.07 3.47
N THR A 28 25.51 -10.81 4.54
CA THR A 28 26.43 -11.93 4.46
C THR A 28 25.83 -12.82 3.38
N ASP A 29 26.63 -13.13 2.36
CA ASP A 29 26.32 -14.10 1.30
C ASP A 29 26.14 -15.52 1.86
N LYS A 30 25.30 -15.67 2.89
CA LYS A 30 24.64 -16.92 3.18
C LYS A 30 23.53 -16.98 2.17
N GLU A 31 23.68 -17.90 1.23
CA GLU A 31 22.72 -18.26 0.20
C GLU A 31 21.32 -18.45 0.82
N GLU A 32 20.59 -17.34 0.97
CA GLU A 32 19.19 -17.34 1.34
C GLU A 32 18.47 -17.89 0.12
N ARG A 33 18.14 -19.17 0.19
CA ARG A 33 17.19 -19.77 -0.74
C ARG A 33 15.93 -18.91 -0.67
N PRO A 34 15.43 -18.37 -1.80
CA PRO A 34 14.20 -17.61 -1.78
C PRO A 34 13.12 -18.48 -1.14
N ALA A 35 12.34 -17.91 -0.21
CA ALA A 35 11.23 -18.61 0.48
C ALA A 35 10.19 -19.19 -0.50
N PHE A 36 10.30 -18.83 -1.77
CA PHE A 36 9.51 -19.27 -2.89
C PHE A 36 10.47 -19.65 -4.04
N GLN A 37 10.40 -20.90 -4.48
CA GLN A 37 11.01 -21.30 -5.74
C GLN A 37 10.21 -20.65 -6.86
N ALA A 38 10.80 -19.69 -7.57
CA ALA A 38 10.18 -19.12 -8.76
C ALA A 38 10.02 -20.24 -9.79
N LEU A 39 8.79 -20.74 -9.96
CA LEU A 39 8.47 -21.60 -11.08
C LEU A 39 8.66 -20.77 -12.35
N PRO A 40 9.38 -21.26 -13.37
CA PRO A 40 9.48 -20.56 -14.64
C PRO A 40 8.07 -20.40 -15.20
N LEU A 41 7.58 -19.15 -15.24
CA LEU A 41 6.34 -18.83 -15.91
C LEU A 41 6.60 -18.99 -17.42
N GLN A 42 6.44 -20.20 -17.94
CA GLN A 42 6.35 -20.42 -19.38
C GLN A 42 5.03 -19.78 -19.84
N LEU A 43 5.06 -18.47 -20.06
CA LEU A 43 3.97 -17.74 -20.66
C LEU A 43 3.95 -18.05 -22.15
N ASN A 44 3.43 -19.23 -22.50
CA ASN A 44 2.91 -19.47 -23.85
C ASN A 44 1.75 -18.49 -24.05
N ALA A 45 2.08 -17.30 -24.57
CA ALA A 45 1.14 -16.23 -24.81
C ALA A 45 0.26 -16.55 -26.04
N ASP A 46 -0.51 -17.63 -25.95
CA ASP A 46 -1.74 -17.76 -26.72
C ASP A 46 -2.64 -16.62 -26.24
N ARG A 47 -2.84 -15.60 -27.08
CA ARG A 47 -3.54 -14.35 -26.73
C ARG A 47 -5.01 -14.58 -26.37
N LYS A 48 -5.28 -15.13 -25.19
CA LYS A 48 -6.60 -15.18 -24.58
C LYS A 48 -6.76 -13.90 -23.77
N GLN A 49 -7.33 -12.89 -24.41
CA GLN A 49 -7.78 -11.69 -23.71
C GLN A 49 -9.09 -12.02 -22.99
N PHE A 50 -9.15 -11.70 -21.71
CA PHE A 50 -10.35 -11.85 -20.89
C PHE A 50 -10.81 -10.48 -20.43
N TYR A 51 -12.11 -10.22 -20.57
CA TYR A 51 -12.75 -9.01 -20.08
C TYR A 51 -13.60 -9.38 -18.87
N PHE A 52 -13.35 -8.71 -17.75
CA PHE A 52 -14.12 -8.89 -16.52
C PHE A 52 -14.92 -7.62 -16.24
N HIS A 53 -16.20 -7.80 -15.89
CA HIS A 53 -17.03 -6.75 -15.34
C HIS A 53 -17.46 -7.20 -13.95
N VAL A 54 -16.97 -6.49 -12.93
CA VAL A 54 -17.15 -6.85 -11.52
C VAL A 54 -17.55 -5.62 -10.73
N TYR A 55 -18.30 -5.82 -9.65
CA TYR A 55 -18.71 -4.76 -8.73
C TYR A 55 -17.94 -4.90 -7.41
N PHE A 56 -17.21 -3.86 -7.01
CA PHE A 56 -16.52 -3.78 -5.72
C PHE A 56 -17.41 -3.05 -4.70
N HIS A 57 -17.68 -3.69 -3.56
CA HIS A 57 -18.52 -3.13 -2.50
C HIS A 57 -17.67 -2.92 -1.25
N GLU A 58 -16.84 -1.88 -1.24
CA GLU A 58 -16.03 -1.55 -0.07
C GLU A 58 -16.86 -0.89 1.03
N ILE A 59 -16.66 -1.37 2.25
CA ILE A 59 -17.33 -0.89 3.46
C ILE A 59 -16.23 -0.53 4.46
N PHE A 60 -16.10 0.74 4.80
CA PHE A 60 -15.07 1.25 5.72
C PHE A 60 -15.47 1.28 7.19
N THR A 61 -16.76 1.12 7.50
CA THR A 61 -17.29 1.31 8.86
C THR A 61 -18.33 0.27 9.25
N GLY A 62 -18.55 0.14 10.56
CA GLY A 62 -19.52 -0.79 11.15
C GLY A 62 -18.98 -2.20 11.32
N SER A 63 -19.80 -3.10 11.86
CA SER A 63 -19.41 -4.48 12.20
C SER A 63 -19.16 -5.39 10.99
N LYS A 64 -19.48 -4.92 9.78
CA LYS A 64 -19.26 -5.61 8.51
C LYS A 64 -18.24 -4.89 7.62
N SER A 65 -17.33 -4.14 8.24
CA SER A 65 -16.26 -3.47 7.51
C SER A 65 -15.45 -4.49 6.71
N THR A 66 -15.22 -4.21 5.43
CA THR A 66 -14.34 -4.99 4.54
C THR A 66 -12.91 -4.44 4.55
N THR A 67 -12.72 -3.26 5.14
CA THR A 67 -11.43 -2.59 5.26
C THR A 67 -11.20 -2.21 6.72
N THR A 68 -10.01 -2.46 7.24
CA THR A 68 -9.62 -2.05 8.61
C THR A 68 -8.38 -1.19 8.57
N ALA A 69 -8.35 -0.11 9.36
CA ALA A 69 -7.15 0.71 9.50
C ALA A 69 -6.07 -0.11 10.22
N ALA A 70 -4.92 -0.30 9.57
CA ALA A 70 -3.71 -0.86 10.18
C ALA A 70 -2.78 0.22 10.70
N VAL A 71 -2.75 1.37 10.02
CA VAL A 71 -2.00 2.55 10.45
C VAL A 71 -2.93 3.74 10.43
N SER A 72 -3.08 4.40 11.58
CA SER A 72 -3.79 5.67 11.65
C SER A 72 -2.89 6.80 11.17
N PRO A 73 -3.45 7.79 10.46
CA PRO A 73 -2.69 8.93 9.98
C PRO A 73 -2.14 9.76 11.16
N ASN A 74 -0.92 10.27 11.03
CA ASN A 74 -0.34 11.24 11.96
C ASN A 74 0.16 12.45 11.16
N SER A 75 -0.78 13.16 10.53
CA SER A 75 -0.49 14.28 9.65
C SER A 75 -1.59 15.34 9.77
N ASP A 76 -1.22 16.60 9.52
CA ASP A 76 -2.16 17.73 9.48
C ASP A 76 -3.12 17.66 8.29
N PHE A 77 -2.76 16.88 7.26
CA PHE A 77 -3.65 16.56 6.16
C PHE A 77 -4.53 15.35 6.50
N PRO A 78 -5.87 15.46 6.33
CA PRO A 78 -6.78 14.37 6.65
C PRO A 78 -6.36 13.07 5.99
N ASN A 79 -6.18 12.05 6.81
CA ASN A 79 -5.90 10.68 6.41
C ASN A 79 -4.58 10.45 5.68
N PHE A 80 -3.73 11.46 5.45
CA PHE A 80 -2.43 11.21 4.81
C PHE A 80 -1.55 10.29 5.66
N GLY A 81 -1.05 9.23 5.02
CA GLY A 81 -0.32 8.15 5.68
C GLY A 81 -1.20 7.09 6.33
N GLU A 82 -2.54 7.18 6.22
CA GLU A 82 -3.44 6.10 6.62
C GLU A 82 -3.22 4.87 5.73
N ILE A 83 -3.15 3.70 6.35
CA ILE A 83 -3.08 2.41 5.67
C ILE A 83 -4.27 1.56 6.11
N GLY A 84 -5.11 1.20 5.15
CA GLY A 84 -6.20 0.24 5.32
C GLY A 84 -5.83 -1.13 4.76
N ILE A 85 -6.10 -2.21 5.49
CA ILE A 85 -6.03 -3.58 4.99
C ILE A 85 -7.43 -3.99 4.52
N MET A 86 -7.49 -4.49 3.28
CA MET A 86 -8.72 -4.76 2.55
C MET A 86 -8.93 -6.25 2.37
N ASP A 87 -10.17 -6.70 2.57
CA ASP A 87 -10.70 -7.97 2.12
C ASP A 87 -12.15 -7.76 1.61
N VAL A 88 -12.26 -7.39 0.34
CA VAL A 88 -13.49 -6.87 -0.28
C VAL A 88 -14.09 -7.92 -1.23
N PRO A 89 -15.37 -8.30 -1.05
CA PRO A 89 -16.03 -9.21 -1.99
C PRO A 89 -16.27 -8.52 -3.34
N LEU A 90 -16.00 -9.25 -4.43
CA LEU A 90 -16.31 -8.84 -5.80
C LEU A 90 -17.48 -9.66 -6.33
N TRP A 91 -18.50 -8.94 -6.81
CA TRP A 91 -19.76 -9.53 -7.25
C TRP A 91 -19.90 -9.47 -8.76
N GLY A 92 -20.52 -10.49 -9.35
CA GLY A 92 -20.92 -10.47 -10.76
C GLY A 92 -22.12 -9.56 -11.03
N TYR A 93 -22.92 -9.26 -10.00
CA TYR A 93 -24.09 -8.40 -10.10
C TYR A 93 -24.05 -7.29 -9.04
N ILE A 94 -24.53 -6.10 -9.41
CA ILE A 94 -24.54 -4.91 -8.55
C ILE A 94 -25.37 -5.05 -7.26
N ASN A 95 -26.32 -5.99 -7.23
CA ASN A 95 -27.14 -6.24 -6.04
C ASN A 95 -26.41 -7.07 -4.96
N GLY A 96 -25.13 -7.39 -5.15
CA GLY A 96 -24.33 -8.16 -4.19
C GLY A 96 -24.66 -9.65 -4.19
N THR A 97 -25.20 -10.18 -5.29
CA THR A 97 -25.33 -11.63 -5.49
C THR A 97 -24.27 -12.13 -6.46
N ASN A 98 -24.00 -13.46 -6.43
CA ASN A 98 -22.96 -14.12 -7.22
C ASN A 98 -21.54 -13.62 -6.86
N LEU A 99 -21.01 -14.11 -5.73
CA LEU A 99 -19.62 -13.88 -5.33
C LEU A 99 -18.72 -14.59 -6.35
N ILE A 100 -17.83 -13.85 -6.98
CA ILE A 100 -16.95 -14.37 -8.04
C ILE A 100 -15.47 -14.29 -7.68
N ALA A 101 -15.12 -13.38 -6.78
CA ALA A 101 -13.75 -13.16 -6.35
C ALA A 101 -13.71 -12.34 -5.05
N ARG A 102 -12.53 -12.24 -4.47
CA ARG A 102 -12.20 -11.29 -3.40
C ARG A 102 -11.02 -10.44 -3.82
N LEU A 103 -11.06 -9.17 -3.45
CA LEU A 103 -9.95 -8.23 -3.56
C LEU A 103 -9.27 -8.13 -2.20
N GLN A 104 -8.02 -8.57 -2.12
CA GLN A 104 -7.26 -8.61 -0.87
C GLN A 104 -5.97 -7.82 -1.02
N GLY A 105 -5.70 -6.90 -0.09
CA GLY A 105 -4.51 -6.05 -0.17
C GLY A 105 -4.55 -4.86 0.76
N ALA A 106 -3.96 -3.75 0.33
CA ALA A 106 -3.87 -2.53 1.11
C ALA A 106 -4.25 -1.29 0.29
N ALA A 107 -4.92 -0.35 0.96
CA ALA A 107 -5.17 1.01 0.49
C ALA A 107 -4.32 1.98 1.31
N ILE A 108 -3.62 2.89 0.64
CA ILE A 108 -2.75 3.87 1.27
C ILE A 108 -3.18 5.27 0.82
N GLN A 109 -3.53 6.14 1.76
CA GLN A 109 -3.72 7.54 1.44
C GLN A 109 -2.33 8.14 1.23
N SER A 110 -2.04 8.55 0.00
CA SER A 110 -0.71 8.95 -0.43
C SER A 110 -0.65 10.36 -1.03
N ASP A 111 -1.74 11.13 -0.94
CA ASP A 111 -1.83 12.47 -1.51
C ASP A 111 -2.06 13.53 -0.42
N GLN A 112 -1.13 14.48 -0.30
CA GLN A 112 -1.22 15.61 0.64
C GLN A 112 -1.99 16.82 0.08
N LYS A 113 -2.41 16.78 -1.18
CA LYS A 113 -3.12 17.89 -1.84
C LYS A 113 -4.57 17.57 -2.09
N THR A 114 -4.88 16.30 -2.36
CA THR A 114 -6.23 15.82 -2.63
C THR A 114 -6.53 14.51 -1.91
N PHE A 115 -7.76 14.02 -2.00
CA PHE A 115 -8.14 12.72 -1.45
C PHE A 115 -7.87 11.61 -2.48
N GLY A 116 -6.68 11.00 -2.40
CA GLY A 116 -6.22 9.96 -3.32
C GLY A 116 -5.69 8.72 -2.60
N TRP A 117 -6.25 7.55 -2.95
CA TRP A 117 -5.82 6.25 -2.44
C TRP A 117 -4.95 5.52 -3.47
N HIS A 118 -3.79 5.05 -3.03
CA HIS A 118 -3.00 4.07 -3.75
C HIS A 118 -3.44 2.67 -3.32
N LEU A 119 -3.75 1.82 -4.29
CA LEU A 119 -4.24 0.47 -4.03
C LEU A 119 -3.21 -0.56 -4.50
N SER A 120 -2.84 -1.48 -3.62
CA SER A 120 -1.99 -2.63 -3.95
C SER A 120 -2.69 -3.89 -3.46
N PHE A 121 -3.18 -4.72 -4.39
CA PHE A 121 -4.00 -5.88 -4.07
C PHE A 121 -3.86 -7.00 -5.09
N ASN A 122 -4.29 -8.19 -4.68
CA ASN A 122 -4.58 -9.31 -5.56
C ASN A 122 -6.10 -9.46 -5.73
N ILE A 123 -6.50 -10.01 -6.87
CA ILE A 123 -7.87 -10.51 -7.07
C ILE A 123 -7.82 -12.03 -7.03
N GLU A 124 -8.50 -12.61 -6.05
CA GLU A 124 -8.59 -14.05 -5.84
C GLU A 124 -9.95 -14.53 -6.33
N PHE A 125 -9.98 -15.18 -7.49
CA PHE A 125 -11.22 -15.72 -8.06
C PHE A 125 -11.68 -16.96 -7.27
N GLU A 126 -12.95 -16.95 -6.85
CA GLU A 126 -13.55 -18.10 -6.20
C GLU A 126 -13.97 -19.09 -7.29
N LEU A 127 -13.34 -20.28 -7.30
CA LEU A 127 -13.77 -21.35 -8.18
C LEU A 127 -15.11 -21.91 -7.66
N PRO A 128 -16.09 -22.19 -8.54
CA PRO A 128 -17.25 -22.96 -8.12
C PRO A 128 -16.76 -24.32 -7.58
N ALA A 129 -17.25 -24.67 -6.39
CA ALA A 129 -17.02 -25.97 -5.76
C ALA A 129 -17.52 -27.14 -6.63
#